data_AF-A0A9P9MBI1-F1
#
_entry.id   AF-A0A9P9MBI1-F1
#
_cell.length_a   1.000
_cell.length_b   1.000
_cell.length_c   1.000
_cell.angle_alpha   90.00
_cell.angle_beta   90.00
_cell.angle_gamma   90.00
#
_symmetry.space_group_name_H-M   'P 1'
#
loop_
_entity.id
_entity.type
_entity.pdbx_description
1 polymer ?
#
loop_
_entity_poly.entity_id
_entity_poly.type
_entity_poly.pdbx_seq_one_letter_code
_entity_poly.pdbx_strand_id
1 'polypeptide(L)'
;ETTPWLRYTRWPEQFRERPLDVITAASCQPDDCPIQDFALGVWAGETVTSSLADEIKIRQLLRLLDQVFDRCEVTLASTPHVLRCWLKGYHQHRFYLKPFQPLQRLATKQRYRLQWKRFLSFVFRTWAVLPTFRDEIYGVQYNELQSSTMGLIWSALLSLGQQPASLDQAD
;
A
#
# COMPACT_ATOMS: atom_id res chain seq x y z
N GLU A 1 -26.96 13.39 -4.12
CA GLU A 1 -26.65 12.62 -5.34
C GLU A 1 -26.18 11.22 -4.94
N THR A 2 -26.82 10.14 -5.41
CA THR A 2 -26.34 8.76 -5.15
C THR A 2 -26.20 8.02 -6.47
N THR A 3 -24.96 7.94 -6.97
CA THR A 3 -24.62 7.09 -8.12
C THR A 3 -24.93 5.63 -7.79
N PRO A 4 -25.28 4.78 -8.78
CA PRO A 4 -25.60 3.36 -8.55
C PRO A 4 -24.53 2.60 -7.76
N TRP A 5 -23.27 2.97 -7.95
CA TRP A 5 -22.14 2.38 -7.23
C TRP A 5 -22.14 2.71 -5.73
N LEU A 6 -22.50 3.94 -5.33
CA LEU A 6 -22.61 4.30 -3.91
C LEU A 6 -23.71 3.51 -3.19
N ARG A 7 -24.80 3.18 -3.89
CA ARG A 7 -25.87 2.32 -3.34
C ARG A 7 -25.40 0.88 -3.16
N TYR A 8 -24.58 0.37 -4.09
CA TYR A 8 -24.05 -0.98 -4.02
C TYR A 8 -23.01 -1.12 -2.90
N THR A 9 -22.08 -0.16 -2.80
CA THR A 9 -21.00 -0.21 -1.81
C THR A 9 -21.46 0.18 -0.41
N ARG A 10 -22.60 0.86 -0.27
CA ARG A 10 -23.14 1.36 1.00
C ARG A 10 -22.13 2.22 1.77
N TRP A 11 -21.25 2.92 1.05
CA TRP A 11 -20.24 3.79 1.65
C TRP A 11 -20.82 4.86 2.57
N PRO A 12 -21.93 5.54 2.22
CA PRO A 12 -22.52 6.54 3.11
C PRO A 12 -22.97 5.96 4.45
N GLU A 13 -23.43 4.70 4.47
CA GLU A 13 -23.78 3.99 5.71
C GLU A 13 -22.53 3.51 6.45
N GLN A 14 -21.54 2.97 5.75
CA GLN A 14 -20.32 2.45 6.34
C GLN A 14 -19.46 3.52 7.01
N PHE A 15 -19.41 4.72 6.43
CA PHE A 15 -18.61 5.84 6.96
C PHE A 15 -19.44 6.83 7.79
N ARG A 16 -20.72 6.53 8.06
CA ARG A 16 -21.54 7.36 8.95
C ARG A 16 -20.89 7.39 10.33
N GLU A 17 -20.80 8.59 10.91
CA GLU A 17 -20.22 8.82 12.25
C GLU A 17 -18.73 8.47 12.39
N ARG A 18 -18.03 8.16 11.29
CA ARG A 18 -16.59 7.87 11.31
C ARG A 18 -15.75 9.13 11.05
N PRO A 19 -14.55 9.23 11.64
CA PRO A 19 -13.66 10.37 11.45
C PRO A 19 -12.96 10.26 10.08
N LEU A 20 -13.60 10.83 9.06
CA LEU A 20 -13.09 10.81 7.68
C LEU A 20 -11.72 11.47 7.53
N ASP A 21 -11.43 12.46 8.37
CA ASP A 21 -10.13 13.12 8.48
C ASP A 21 -9.04 12.13 8.92
N VAL A 22 -9.28 11.35 9.98
CA VAL A 22 -8.36 10.32 10.49
C VAL A 22 -8.16 9.21 9.46
N ILE A 23 -9.24 8.76 8.81
CA ILE A 23 -9.18 7.75 7.74
C ILE A 23 -8.35 8.28 6.56
N THR A 24 -8.56 9.53 6.17
CA THR A 24 -7.83 10.15 5.07
C THR A 24 -6.35 10.30 5.43
N ALA A 25 -6.04 10.78 6.64
CA ALA A 25 -4.67 10.90 7.13
C ALA A 25 -3.95 9.54 7.18
N ALA A 26 -4.65 8.47 7.60
CA ALA A 26 -4.10 7.12 7.61
C ALA A 26 -3.69 6.64 6.20
N SER A 27 -4.34 7.15 5.15
CA SER A 27 -3.98 6.84 3.75
C SER A 27 -2.84 7.70 3.19
N CYS A 28 -2.41 8.76 3.87
CA CYS A 28 -1.35 9.64 3.37
C CYS A 28 -0.01 8.89 3.25
N GLN A 29 0.91 9.41 2.45
CA GLN A 29 2.27 8.86 2.48
C GLN A 29 2.98 9.38 3.74
N PRO A 30 3.91 8.60 4.32
CA PRO A 30 4.81 9.11 5.35
C PRO A 30 5.64 10.26 4.78
N ASP A 31 6.08 11.17 5.63
CA ASP A 31 6.99 12.25 5.23
C ASP A 31 8.29 11.71 4.66
N ASP A 32 9.00 12.48 3.82
CA ASP A 32 10.27 12.02 3.24
C ASP A 32 11.37 11.81 4.31
N CYS A 33 11.34 12.63 5.36
CA CYS A 33 12.21 12.54 6.53
C CYS A 33 11.35 12.68 7.79
N PRO A 34 10.97 11.58 8.45
CA PRO A 34 10.12 11.65 9.62
C PRO A 34 11.02 12.00 10.81
N ILE A 35 10.65 13.05 11.52
CA ILE A 35 11.41 13.52 12.69
C ILE A 35 10.61 13.32 13.97
N GLN A 36 9.30 13.11 13.82
CA GLN A 36 8.33 12.99 14.90
C GLN A 36 7.23 12.00 14.53
N ASP A 37 6.38 11.67 15.50
CA ASP A 37 5.18 10.87 15.28
C ASP A 37 4.23 11.56 14.29
N PHE A 38 3.58 10.76 13.45
CA PHE A 38 2.64 11.24 12.45
C PHE A 38 1.24 11.37 13.05
N ALA A 39 0.75 12.60 13.14
CA ALA A 39 -0.59 12.89 13.66
C ALA A 39 -1.66 12.46 12.65
N LEU A 40 -2.53 11.52 13.05
CA LEU A 40 -3.65 11.07 12.22
C LEU A 40 -4.90 11.90 12.48
N GLY A 41 -5.07 12.41 13.70
CA GLY A 41 -6.17 13.31 14.07
C GLY A 41 -6.62 13.06 15.51
N VAL A 42 -7.86 13.43 15.83
CA VAL A 42 -8.44 13.28 17.17
C VAL A 42 -9.70 12.42 17.08
N TRP A 43 -9.80 11.39 17.92
CA TRP A 43 -10.97 10.54 18.05
C TRP A 43 -11.33 10.38 19.52
N ALA A 44 -12.61 10.54 19.87
CA ALA A 44 -13.10 10.43 21.25
C ALA A 44 -12.35 11.30 22.30
N GLY A 45 -11.72 12.41 21.86
CA GLY A 45 -10.90 13.28 22.71
C GLY A 45 -9.44 12.85 22.85
N GLU A 46 -9.04 11.73 22.26
CA GLU A 46 -7.66 11.24 22.23
C GLU A 46 -6.99 11.53 20.88
N THR A 47 -5.72 11.95 20.92
CA THR A 47 -4.92 12.14 19.70
C THR A 47 -4.46 10.79 19.19
N VAL A 48 -4.89 10.45 17.98
CA VAL A 48 -4.46 9.24 17.28
C VAL A 48 -3.19 9.57 16.51
N THR A 49 -2.08 8.94 16.87
CA THR A 49 -0.78 9.13 16.24
C THR A 49 -0.17 7.80 15.79
N SER A 50 0.59 7.85 14.70
CA SER A 50 1.44 6.75 14.27
C SER A 50 2.88 7.03 14.71
N SER A 51 3.51 6.07 15.37
CA SER A 51 4.84 6.26 15.95
C SER A 51 5.90 6.51 14.87
N LEU A 52 6.93 7.30 15.18
CA LEU A 52 8.07 7.54 14.30
C LEU A 52 8.69 6.23 13.80
N ALA A 53 8.82 5.23 14.69
CA ALA A 53 9.38 3.93 14.35
C ALA A 53 8.52 3.19 13.30
N ASP A 54 7.20 3.34 13.35
CA ASP A 54 6.29 2.72 12.40
C ASP A 54 6.26 3.47 11.07
N GLU A 55 6.32 4.81 11.09
CA GLU A 55 6.43 5.62 9.87
C GLU A 55 7.71 5.35 9.09
N ILE A 56 8.83 5.07 9.79
CA ILE A 56 10.08 4.62 9.15
C ILE A 56 9.88 3.30 8.42
N LYS A 57 9.23 2.31 9.05
CA LYS A 57 8.95 1.01 8.42
C LYS A 57 8.01 1.15 7.23
N ILE A 58 6.95 1.95 7.36
CA ILE A 58 6.00 2.20 6.27
C ILE A 58 6.74 2.83 5.09
N ARG A 59 7.59 3.85 5.30
CA ARG A 59 8.37 4.43 4.21
C ARG A 59 9.26 3.40 3.51
N GLN A 60 9.94 2.56 4.29
CA GLN A 60 10.77 1.49 3.73
C GLN A 60 9.93 0.52 2.89
N LEU A 61 8.76 0.11 3.37
CA LEU A 61 7.81 -0.69 2.61
C LEU A 61 7.41 -0.01 1.30
N LEU A 62 7.12 1.28 1.32
CA LEU A 62 6.74 2.03 0.11
C LEU A 62 7.90 2.12 -0.89
N ARG A 63 9.15 2.20 -0.42
CA ARG A 63 10.35 2.14 -1.28
C ARG A 63 10.53 0.76 -1.91
N LEU A 64 10.34 -0.31 -1.13
CA LEU A 64 10.36 -1.68 -1.65
C LEU A 64 9.27 -1.90 -2.70
N LEU A 65 8.08 -1.33 -2.49
CA LEU A 65 7.00 -1.37 -3.46
C LEU A 65 7.42 -0.73 -4.80
N ASP A 66 8.10 0.42 -4.78
CA ASP A 66 8.62 1.04 -5.99
C ASP A 66 9.61 0.13 -6.71
N GLN A 67 10.55 -0.47 -5.97
CA GLN A 67 11.52 -1.42 -6.53
C GLN A 67 10.85 -2.65 -7.15
N VAL A 68 9.81 -3.18 -6.51
CA VAL A 68 9.01 -4.29 -7.06
C VAL A 68 8.38 -3.88 -8.38
N PHE A 69 7.75 -2.71 -8.44
CA PHE A 69 7.18 -2.23 -9.69
C PHE A 69 8.23 -2.00 -10.78
N ASP A 70 9.39 -1.42 -10.45
CA ASP A 70 10.47 -1.19 -11.41
C ASP A 70 11.01 -2.52 -11.96
N ARG A 71 11.24 -3.50 -11.08
CA ARG A 71 11.66 -4.85 -11.48
C ARG A 71 10.60 -5.54 -12.33
N CYS A 72 9.32 -5.40 -12.00
CA CYS A 72 8.23 -5.94 -12.81
C CYS A 72 8.19 -5.30 -14.20
N GLU A 73 8.43 -3.99 -14.32
CA GLU A 73 8.50 -3.31 -15.61
C GLU A 73 9.69 -3.78 -16.45
N VAL A 74 10.89 -3.93 -15.84
CA VAL A 74 12.08 -4.47 -16.51
C VAL A 74 11.84 -5.91 -16.99
N THR A 75 11.26 -6.74 -16.11
CA THR A 75 10.93 -8.14 -16.43
C THR A 75 9.92 -8.21 -17.57
N LEU A 76 8.91 -7.34 -17.56
CA LEU A 76 7.93 -7.29 -18.64
C LEU A 76 8.57 -6.83 -19.97
N ALA A 77 9.53 -5.90 -19.92
CA ALA A 77 10.25 -5.44 -21.10
C ALA A 77 11.11 -6.55 -21.72
N SER A 78 11.74 -7.39 -20.90
CA SER A 78 12.54 -8.54 -21.37
C SER A 78 11.70 -9.77 -21.74
N THR A 79 10.41 -9.79 -21.39
CA THR A 79 9.53 -10.93 -21.67
C THR A 79 9.21 -11.03 -23.17
N PRO A 80 9.41 -12.20 -23.80
CA PRO A 80 9.06 -12.45 -25.20
C PRO A 80 7.63 -12.06 -25.56
N HIS A 81 7.43 -11.58 -26.79
CA HIS A 81 6.13 -11.13 -27.29
C HIS A 81 5.02 -12.19 -27.11
N VAL A 82 5.32 -13.45 -27.45
CA VAL A 82 4.36 -14.57 -27.33
C VAL A 82 3.89 -14.74 -25.89
N LEU A 83 4.78 -14.70 -24.91
CA LEU A 83 4.41 -14.82 -23.50
C LEU A 83 3.57 -13.61 -23.04
N ARG A 84 3.89 -12.40 -23.49
CA ARG A 84 3.07 -11.21 -23.22
C ARG A 84 1.67 -11.31 -23.82
N CYS A 85 1.51 -11.95 -24.97
CA CYS A 85 0.20 -12.23 -25.58
C CYS A 85 -0.62 -13.22 -24.73
N TRP A 86 0.02 -14.22 -24.14
CA TRP A 86 -0.62 -15.15 -23.21
C TRP A 86 -1.03 -14.48 -21.90
N LEU A 87 -0.16 -13.64 -21.32
CA LEU A 87 -0.43 -12.95 -20.04
C LEU A 87 -1.65 -12.01 -20.07
N LYS A 88 -2.01 -11.48 -21.24
CA LYS A 88 -3.13 -10.54 -21.37
C LYS A 88 -4.50 -11.22 -21.33
N GLY A 89 -4.57 -12.50 -21.63
CA GLY A 89 -5.80 -13.28 -21.64
C GLY A 89 -5.96 -14.12 -20.38
N TYR A 90 -7.20 -14.47 -20.05
CA TYR A 90 -7.51 -15.45 -19.01
C TYR A 90 -7.78 -16.86 -19.59
N HIS A 91 -7.75 -17.00 -20.92
CA HIS A 91 -8.05 -18.25 -21.61
C HIS A 91 -6.82 -19.15 -21.74
N GLN A 92 -6.95 -20.40 -21.31
CA GLN A 92 -5.86 -21.38 -21.34
C GLN A 92 -5.44 -21.83 -22.75
N HIS A 93 -6.36 -21.76 -23.73
CA HIS A 93 -6.14 -22.30 -25.08
C HIS A 93 -6.18 -21.27 -26.20
N ARG A 94 -6.34 -19.98 -25.86
CA ARG A 94 -6.41 -18.89 -26.85
C ARG A 94 -5.41 -17.81 -26.50
N PHE A 95 -4.43 -17.61 -27.38
CA PHE A 95 -3.51 -16.50 -27.26
C PHE A 95 -4.19 -15.19 -27.70
N TYR A 96 -3.98 -14.09 -26.97
CA TYR A 96 -4.51 -12.79 -27.36
C TYR A 96 -3.52 -12.08 -28.29
N LEU A 97 -3.99 -11.57 -29.44
CA LEU A 97 -3.10 -11.01 -30.48
C LEU A 97 -2.31 -9.77 -30.04
N LYS A 98 -2.79 -9.03 -29.03
CA LYS A 98 -2.05 -7.87 -28.51
C LYS A 98 -1.26 -8.27 -27.26
N PRO A 99 0.01 -7.87 -27.11
CA PRO A 99 0.76 -8.19 -25.91
C PRO A 99 0.22 -7.44 -24.69
N PHE A 100 0.43 -8.00 -23.50
CA PHE A 100 0.40 -7.26 -22.24
C PHE A 100 1.50 -6.20 -22.27
N GLN A 101 1.14 -4.97 -21.90
CA GLN A 101 2.02 -3.82 -21.98
C GLN A 101 2.02 -3.07 -20.66
N PRO A 102 3.14 -2.44 -20.27
CA PRO A 102 3.14 -1.55 -19.13
C PRO A 102 2.23 -0.35 -19.40
N LEU A 103 1.83 0.34 -18.33
CA LEU A 103 1.09 1.60 -18.44
C LEU A 103 1.91 2.59 -19.27
N GLN A 104 1.41 3.03 -20.43
CA GLN A 104 2.20 3.81 -21.38
C GLN A 104 2.50 5.24 -20.89
N ARG A 105 1.55 5.84 -20.15
CA ARG A 105 1.67 7.23 -19.68
C ARG A 105 2.33 7.30 -18.31
N LEU A 106 3.39 8.10 -18.17
CA LEU A 106 4.09 8.31 -16.91
C LEU A 106 3.15 8.79 -15.79
N ALA A 107 2.27 9.74 -16.08
CA ALA A 107 1.28 10.23 -15.12
C ALA A 107 0.33 9.13 -14.62
N THR A 108 -0.05 8.18 -15.48
CA THR A 108 -0.90 7.04 -15.08
C THR A 108 -0.12 6.06 -14.22
N LYS A 109 1.16 5.78 -14.56
CA LYS A 109 2.04 4.97 -13.71
C LYS A 109 2.17 5.55 -12.30
N GLN A 110 2.47 6.85 -12.22
CA GLN A 110 2.64 7.55 -10.95
C GLN A 110 1.36 7.52 -10.11
N ARG A 111 0.20 7.78 -10.72
CA ARG A 111 -1.11 7.70 -10.03
C ARG A 111 -1.41 6.29 -9.53
N TYR A 112 -1.12 5.27 -10.33
CA TYR A 112 -1.31 3.88 -9.95
C TYR A 112 -0.43 3.49 -8.76
N ARG A 113 0.86 3.83 -8.81
CA ARG A 113 1.79 3.59 -7.69
C ARG A 113 1.37 4.36 -6.45
N LEU A 114 0.97 5.62 -6.60
CA LEU A 114 0.45 6.44 -5.50
C LEU A 114 -0.75 5.78 -4.82
N GLN A 115 -1.69 5.22 -5.58
CA GLN A 115 -2.85 4.54 -5.00
C GLN A 115 -2.46 3.30 -4.20
N TRP A 116 -1.49 2.52 -4.69
CA TRP A 116 -0.93 1.39 -3.93
C TRP A 116 -0.21 1.84 -2.66
N LYS A 117 0.57 2.91 -2.73
CA LYS A 117 1.23 3.48 -1.55
C LYS A 117 0.22 3.93 -0.51
N ARG A 118 -0.83 4.65 -0.92
CA ARG A 118 -1.91 5.06 -0.02
C ARG A 118 -2.61 3.87 0.63
N PHE A 119 -2.87 2.83 -0.16
CA PHE A 119 -3.47 1.61 0.34
C PHE A 119 -2.57 0.90 1.38
N LEU A 120 -1.28 0.72 1.08
CA LEU A 120 -0.35 0.09 2.03
C LEU A 120 -0.15 0.92 3.29
N SER A 121 0.00 2.24 3.16
CA SER A 121 0.03 3.16 4.29
C SER A 121 -1.19 2.96 5.18
N PHE A 122 -2.39 2.97 4.59
CA PHE A 122 -3.63 2.77 5.32
C PHE A 122 -3.67 1.41 6.03
N VAL A 123 -3.37 0.33 5.32
CA VAL A 123 -3.42 -1.04 5.88
C VAL A 123 -2.44 -1.21 7.04
N PHE A 124 -1.18 -0.79 6.87
CA PHE A 124 -0.18 -0.96 7.91
C PHE A 124 -0.39 0.00 9.09
N ARG A 125 -0.87 1.22 8.87
CA ARG A 125 -1.23 2.12 9.99
C ARG A 125 -2.43 1.58 10.76
N THR A 126 -3.51 1.19 10.10
CA THR A 126 -4.68 0.63 10.80
C THR A 126 -4.35 -0.66 11.55
N TRP A 127 -3.36 -1.43 11.08
CA TRP A 127 -2.87 -2.60 11.79
C TRP A 127 -1.95 -2.24 12.98
N ALA A 128 -0.97 -1.35 12.81
CA ALA A 128 0.05 -1.05 13.83
C ALA A 128 -0.40 -0.02 14.88
N VAL A 129 -1.24 0.95 14.51
CA VAL A 129 -1.47 2.17 15.30
C VAL A 129 -2.31 1.89 16.55
N LEU A 130 -3.52 1.33 16.44
CA LEU A 130 -4.35 1.07 17.63
C LEU A 130 -5.28 -0.14 17.42
N PRO A 131 -4.97 -1.32 17.99
CA PRO A 131 -5.87 -2.47 17.97
C PRO A 131 -7.23 -2.18 18.61
N THR A 132 -7.26 -1.27 19.59
CA THR A 132 -8.43 -0.88 20.39
C THR A 132 -9.44 -0.05 19.60
N PHE A 133 -9.03 1.00 18.90
CA PHE A 133 -9.95 1.84 18.12
C PHE A 133 -10.12 1.41 16.66
N ARG A 134 -9.58 0.24 16.28
CA ARG A 134 -9.56 -0.20 14.88
C ARG A 134 -10.96 -0.34 14.29
N ASP A 135 -11.87 -0.97 15.04
CA ASP A 135 -13.24 -1.20 14.60
C ASP A 135 -14.06 0.09 14.63
N GLU A 136 -13.84 0.95 15.64
CA GLU A 136 -14.56 2.21 15.81
C GLU A 136 -14.18 3.26 14.75
N ILE A 137 -12.89 3.46 14.51
CA ILE A 137 -12.38 4.48 13.59
C ILE A 137 -12.48 3.99 12.15
N TYR A 138 -12.02 2.76 11.88
CA TYR A 138 -11.83 2.26 10.50
C TYR A 138 -12.86 1.20 10.10
N GLY A 139 -13.46 0.49 11.07
CA GLY A 139 -14.33 -0.67 10.82
C GLY A 139 -13.64 -1.77 10.04
N VAL A 140 -12.35 -1.98 10.30
CA VAL A 140 -11.53 -2.99 9.65
C VAL A 140 -11.16 -4.05 10.68
N GLN A 141 -11.45 -5.30 10.36
CA GLN A 141 -11.00 -6.45 11.14
C GLN A 141 -10.04 -7.28 10.29
N TYR A 142 -8.87 -7.55 10.84
CA TYR A 142 -7.89 -8.42 10.22
C TYR A 142 -8.07 -9.83 10.76
N ASN A 143 -8.16 -10.81 9.89
CA ASN A 143 -8.17 -12.20 10.32
C ASN A 143 -6.77 -12.61 10.84
N GLU A 144 -6.68 -13.79 11.45
CA GLU A 144 -5.41 -14.28 12.01
C GLU A 144 -4.32 -14.40 10.95
N LEU A 145 -4.64 -14.99 9.79
CA LEU A 145 -3.68 -15.17 8.70
C LEU A 145 -3.11 -13.82 8.20
N GLN A 146 -3.97 -12.83 8.00
CA GLN A 146 -3.59 -11.47 7.60
C GLN A 146 -2.70 -10.85 8.67
N SER A 147 -3.09 -10.94 9.94
CA SER A 147 -2.32 -10.38 11.06
C SER A 147 -0.95 -11.03 11.19
N SER A 148 -0.86 -12.36 11.05
CA SER A 148 0.41 -13.10 11.04
C SER A 148 1.29 -12.69 9.86
N THR A 149 0.73 -12.59 8.65
CA THR A 149 1.46 -12.21 7.45
C THR A 149 1.99 -10.77 7.56
N MET A 150 1.16 -9.85 8.05
CA MET A 150 1.55 -8.47 8.32
C MET A 150 2.64 -8.39 9.37
N GLY A 151 2.55 -9.19 10.44
CA GLY A 151 3.60 -9.30 11.46
C GLY A 151 4.94 -9.76 10.90
N LEU A 152 4.94 -10.77 10.02
CA LEU A 152 6.16 -11.24 9.34
C LEU A 152 6.78 -10.13 8.49
N ILE A 153 5.98 -9.46 7.65
CA ILE A 153 6.45 -8.33 6.84
C ILE A 153 7.02 -7.23 7.73
N TRP A 154 6.32 -6.89 8.82
CA TRP A 154 6.72 -5.84 9.74
C TRP A 154 8.06 -6.13 10.43
N SER A 155 8.28 -7.38 10.85
CA SER A 155 9.55 -7.82 11.42
C SER A 155 10.70 -7.78 10.40
N ALA A 156 10.44 -8.17 9.15
CA ALA A 156 11.45 -8.18 8.10
C ALA A 156 11.92 -6.77 7.72
N LEU A 157 11.04 -5.77 7.79
CA LEU A 157 11.39 -4.37 7.53
C LEU A 157 12.44 -3.85 8.51
N LEU A 158 12.40 -4.27 9.79
CA LEU A 158 13.43 -3.93 10.77
C LEU A 158 14.82 -4.48 10.38
N SER A 159 14.87 -5.72 9.90
CA SER A 159 16.13 -6.37 9.49
C SER A 159 16.73 -5.77 8.22
N LEU A 160 15.88 -5.34 7.27
CA LEU A 160 16.34 -4.74 6.01
C LEU A 160 16.87 -3.31 6.19
N GLY A 161 16.45 -2.60 7.25
CA GLY A 161 16.98 -1.28 7.60
C GLY A 161 18.38 -1.32 8.23
N GLN A 162 18.84 -2.51 8.64
CA GLN A 162 20.13 -2.73 9.28
C GLN A 162 21.22 -3.25 8.35
N GLN A 163 20.98 -3.45 7.05
CA GLN A 163 22.07 -3.72 6.10
C GLN A 163 22.80 -2.39 5.81
N PRO A 164 24.03 -2.17 6.33
CA PRO A 164 24.85 -1.10 5.80
C PRO A 164 25.11 -1.38 4.32
N ALA A 165 25.14 -0.32 3.53
CA ALA A 165 25.64 -0.33 2.16
C ALA A 165 27.13 -0.69 2.19
N SER A 166 27.44 -1.98 2.27
CA SER A 166 28.79 -2.51 2.16
C SER A 166 28.82 -3.51 1.02
N LEU A 167 28.73 -2.99 -0.21
CA LEU A 167 29.07 -3.70 -1.45
C LEU A 167 29.37 -2.68 -2.56
N ASP A 168 30.23 -1.71 -2.27
CA ASP A 168 30.97 -0.93 -3.28
C ASP A 168 32.42 -0.81 -2.81
N GLN A 169 33.14 -1.93 -2.87
CA GLN A 169 34.61 -2.01 -2.93
C GLN A 169 34.98 -3.47 -3.22
N ALA A 170 35.06 -3.81 -4.51
CA ALA A 170 35.93 -4.85 -5.03
C ALA A 170 36.07 -4.67 -6.55
N ASP A 171 37.29 -4.29 -6.92
CA ASP A 171 37.99 -4.39 -8.22
C ASP A 171 37.56 -3.54 -9.42
#